data_AF-A0A383AE50-F1
#
_entry.id   AF-A0A383AE50-F1
#
_cell.length_a   1.000
_cell.length_b   1.000
_cell.length_c   1.000
_cell.angle_alpha   90.00
_cell.angle_beta   90.00
_cell.angle_gamma   90.00
#
_symmetry.space_group_name_H-M   'P 1'
#
loop_
_entity.id
_entity.type
_entity.pdbx_description
1 polymer ?
#
loop_
_entity_poly.entity_id
_entity_poly.type
_entity_poly.pdbx_seq_one_letter_code
_entity_poly.pdbx_strand_id
1 'polypeptide(L)'
;SDINRTHGHMKEIFVNDPLSDLGREDILNQMEKIDQIVVSLVVRVHMDKGIATIDSTHLLLLKDLQKSDIPIVTFSFGSPYLKTYDMLETYVCAFGYGNVSVRAASNALWGRQDVSGILPVDLNSTMQRGFGIKKKKRIKSWDSVKNIDFTNAFSILDSAIKAEIFPGAQVVVVKRGRLVLRKGFGHQTYDTGSPPVTNKTIYDIASLTKVLAATPVTMKLISQKKLSLDQNIQQFYPQFTGGYKESVTIR
;
A
#
# COMPACT_ATOMS: atom_id res chain seq x y z
N SER A 1 1.53 6.55 11.83
CA SER A 1 1.48 5.07 11.79
C SER A 1 1.85 4.57 10.38
N ASP A 2 2.25 3.29 10.20
CA ASP A 2 2.45 2.70 8.85
C ASP A 2 1.15 2.70 8.01
N ILE A 3 0.01 2.70 8.70
CA ILE A 3 -1.33 2.81 8.12
C ILE A 3 -1.50 4.14 7.38
N ASN A 4 -1.25 5.28 8.05
CA ASN A 4 -1.28 6.63 7.43
C ASN A 4 -0.33 6.77 6.23
N ARG A 5 0.79 6.05 6.22
CA ARG A 5 1.74 6.06 5.09
C ARG A 5 1.26 5.22 3.91
N THR A 6 0.45 4.19 4.17
CA THR A 6 -0.03 3.23 3.16
C THR A 6 -1.38 3.65 2.58
N HIS A 7 -2.23 4.33 3.37
CA HIS A 7 -3.58 4.75 2.99
C HIS A 7 -3.80 6.24 3.27
N GLY A 8 -4.35 6.97 2.29
CA GLY A 8 -4.59 8.41 2.39
C GLY A 8 -5.88 8.83 3.12
N HIS A 9 -6.76 7.87 3.45
CA HIS A 9 -8.04 8.12 4.12
C HIS A 9 -8.12 7.28 5.40
N MET A 10 -7.44 7.73 6.45
CA MET A 10 -7.43 7.08 7.76
C MET A 10 -8.05 8.01 8.80
N LYS A 11 -8.91 7.46 9.65
CA LYS A 11 -9.41 8.11 10.86
C LYS A 11 -8.80 7.44 12.09
N GLU A 12 -8.13 8.20 12.94
CA GLU A 12 -7.50 7.71 14.17
C GLU A 12 -8.37 8.10 15.38
N ILE A 13 -8.69 7.12 16.23
CA ILE A 13 -9.41 7.31 17.49
C ILE A 13 -8.57 6.69 18.61
N PHE A 14 -8.36 7.46 19.69
CA PHE A 14 -7.60 7.01 20.86
C PHE A 14 -8.54 6.88 22.05
N VAL A 15 -8.53 5.70 22.68
CA VAL A 15 -9.33 5.40 23.88
C VAL A 15 -8.37 4.94 24.97
N ASN A 16 -8.09 5.83 25.91
CA ASN A 16 -7.19 5.55 27.04
C ASN A 16 -7.96 5.36 28.35
N ASP A 17 -9.05 6.11 28.51
CA ASP A 17 -9.87 6.12 29.71
C ASP A 17 -11.13 5.27 29.53
N PRO A 18 -11.80 4.85 30.63
CA PRO A 18 -13.09 4.21 30.55
C PRO A 18 -14.11 5.08 29.80
N LEU A 19 -14.92 4.46 28.94
CA LEU A 19 -15.91 5.15 28.12
C LEU A 19 -17.29 5.16 28.78
N SER A 20 -17.94 6.33 28.80
CA SER A 20 -19.38 6.43 29.05
C SER A 20 -20.19 5.86 27.88
N ASP A 21 -21.49 5.67 28.08
CA ASP A 21 -22.39 5.21 27.01
C ASP A 21 -22.41 6.21 25.84
N LEU A 22 -22.50 7.51 26.13
CA LEU A 22 -22.40 8.58 25.14
C LEU A 22 -21.05 8.59 24.42
N GLY A 23 -19.95 8.31 25.13
CA GLY A 23 -18.62 8.22 24.53
C GLY A 23 -18.49 7.06 23.55
N ARG A 24 -19.13 5.92 23.83
CA ARG A 24 -19.19 4.82 22.86
C ARG A 24 -20.06 5.18 21.66
N GLU A 25 -21.22 5.79 21.88
CA GLU A 25 -22.13 6.21 20.80
C GLU A 25 -21.46 7.22 19.85
N ASP A 26 -20.70 8.18 20.38
CA ASP A 26 -19.92 9.12 19.56
C ASP A 26 -18.93 8.39 18.65
N ILE A 27 -18.19 7.40 19.17
CA ILE A 27 -17.28 6.59 18.36
C ILE A 27 -18.03 5.81 17.28
N LEU A 28 -19.21 5.27 17.58
CA LEU A 28 -20.02 4.53 16.60
C LEU A 28 -20.53 5.44 15.48
N ASN A 29 -21.02 6.64 15.82
CA ASN A 29 -21.45 7.64 14.82
C ASN A 29 -20.31 8.05 13.89
N GLN A 30 -19.08 8.00 14.40
CA GLN A 30 -17.88 8.27 13.64
C GLN A 30 -17.49 7.17 12.63
N MET A 31 -18.17 6.01 12.62
CA MET A 31 -17.91 4.89 11.71
C MET A 31 -18.59 5.03 10.33
N GLU A 32 -19.36 6.10 10.08
CA GLU A 32 -19.95 6.35 8.77
C GLU A 32 -18.84 6.41 7.69
N LYS A 33 -19.02 5.64 6.59
CA LYS A 33 -18.07 5.53 5.47
C LYS A 33 -16.73 4.85 5.81
N ILE A 34 -16.65 4.11 6.92
CA ILE A 34 -15.51 3.27 7.24
C ILE A 34 -15.75 1.86 6.70
N ASP A 35 -14.85 1.38 5.84
CA ASP A 35 -14.96 0.05 5.20
C ASP A 35 -14.12 -1.03 5.92
N GLN A 36 -13.26 -0.65 6.87
CA GLN A 36 -12.36 -1.55 7.59
C GLN A 36 -11.96 -0.93 8.93
N ILE A 37 -12.06 -1.71 10.01
CA ILE A 37 -11.62 -1.30 11.35
C ILE A 37 -10.35 -2.06 11.73
N VAL A 38 -9.37 -1.32 12.24
CA VAL A 38 -8.14 -1.88 12.84
C VAL A 38 -8.07 -1.42 14.28
N VAL A 39 -8.20 -2.36 15.20
CA VAL A 39 -8.11 -2.10 16.64
C VAL A 39 -6.71 -2.48 17.12
N SER A 40 -6.06 -1.59 17.87
CA SER A 40 -4.79 -1.84 18.54
C SER A 40 -5.00 -1.77 20.05
N LEU A 41 -4.99 -2.92 20.72
CA LEU A 41 -5.04 -3.02 22.17
C LEU A 41 -3.62 -3.04 22.74
N VAL A 42 -3.40 -2.33 23.84
CA VAL A 42 -2.17 -2.40 24.64
C VAL A 42 -2.53 -2.90 26.04
N VAL A 43 -2.43 -4.21 26.25
CA VAL A 43 -2.77 -4.85 27.52
C VAL A 43 -1.50 -5.01 28.34
N ARG A 44 -1.34 -4.21 29.40
CA ARG A 44 -0.18 -4.31 30.30
C ARG A 44 -0.54 -5.16 31.51
N VAL A 45 0.26 -6.19 31.76
CA VAL A 45 0.20 -6.94 33.02
C VAL A 45 0.77 -6.05 34.11
N HIS A 46 -0.07 -5.64 35.06
CA HIS A 46 0.40 -4.99 36.27
C HIS A 46 0.54 -6.06 37.35
N MET A 47 1.76 -6.21 37.89
CA MET A 47 1.96 -6.99 39.12
C MET A 47 1.04 -6.40 40.22
N ASP A 48 0.51 -7.27 41.08
CA ASP A 48 -0.41 -6.97 42.19
C ASP A 48 -1.89 -6.67 41.88
N LYS A 49 -2.32 -6.63 40.60
CA LYS A 49 -3.75 -6.45 40.26
C LYS A 49 -4.49 -7.71 39.79
N GLY A 50 -3.78 -8.79 39.48
CA GLY A 50 -4.39 -10.06 39.02
C GLY A 50 -5.22 -9.97 37.73
N ILE A 51 -5.22 -8.82 37.05
CA ILE A 51 -6.06 -8.53 35.90
C ILE A 51 -5.15 -8.17 34.73
N ALA A 52 -5.07 -9.07 33.75
CA ALA A 52 -4.33 -8.87 32.51
C ALA A 52 -5.31 -8.67 31.34
N THR A 53 -6.25 -7.73 31.46
CA THR A 53 -7.28 -7.44 30.43
C THR A 53 -7.52 -5.94 30.28
N ILE A 54 -8.24 -5.55 29.22
CA ILE A 54 -8.77 -4.20 29.00
C ILE A 54 -9.93 -3.86 29.96
N ASP A 55 -10.25 -2.56 30.05
CA ASP A 55 -11.41 -2.07 30.78
C ASP A 55 -12.73 -2.63 30.20
N SER A 56 -13.74 -2.85 31.05
CA SER A 56 -15.03 -3.40 30.61
C SER A 56 -15.75 -2.50 29.61
N THR A 57 -15.57 -1.18 29.68
CA THR A 57 -16.19 -0.23 28.74
C THR A 57 -15.58 -0.35 27.33
N HIS A 58 -14.29 -0.68 27.23
CA HIS A 58 -13.62 -0.95 25.96
C HIS A 58 -14.10 -2.28 25.36
N LEU A 59 -14.37 -3.28 26.20
CA LEU A 59 -14.99 -4.53 25.77
C LEU A 59 -16.40 -4.30 25.19
N LEU A 60 -17.20 -3.42 25.81
CA LEU A 60 -18.51 -3.03 25.28
C LEU A 60 -18.38 -2.33 23.92
N LEU A 61 -17.40 -1.43 23.76
CA LEU A 61 -17.15 -0.80 22.47
C LEU A 61 -16.82 -1.84 21.39
N LEU A 62 -15.97 -2.85 21.67
CA LEU A 62 -15.67 -3.90 20.69
C LEU A 62 -16.93 -4.70 20.30
N LYS A 63 -17.81 -4.98 21.26
CA LYS A 63 -19.10 -5.62 21.00
C LYS A 63 -20.01 -4.75 20.14
N ASP A 64 -20.02 -3.44 20.37
CA ASP A 64 -20.84 -2.52 19.58
C ASP A 64 -20.28 -2.34 18.16
N LEU A 65 -18.95 -2.26 18.01
CA LEU A 65 -18.30 -2.22 16.69
C LEU A 65 -18.56 -3.49 15.89
N GLN A 66 -18.55 -4.68 16.52
CA GLN A 66 -18.87 -5.94 15.85
C GLN A 66 -20.27 -5.91 15.20
N LYS A 67 -21.24 -5.20 15.79
CA LYS A 67 -22.61 -5.09 15.24
C LYS A 67 -22.69 -4.20 13.99
N SER A 68 -21.62 -3.49 13.62
CA SER A 68 -21.64 -2.56 12.49
C SER A 68 -21.45 -3.24 11.13
N ASP A 69 -21.23 -4.57 11.08
CA ASP A 69 -20.88 -5.36 9.88
C ASP A 69 -19.61 -4.88 9.14
N ILE A 70 -18.84 -3.96 9.72
CA ILE A 70 -17.56 -3.50 9.18
C ILE A 70 -16.48 -4.49 9.59
N PRO A 71 -15.68 -5.06 8.65
CA PRO A 71 -14.63 -6.02 8.99
C PRO A 71 -13.64 -5.49 10.03
N ILE A 72 -13.43 -6.24 11.11
CA ILE A 72 -12.56 -5.84 12.22
C ILE A 72 -11.34 -6.75 12.36
N VAL A 73 -10.16 -6.14 12.42
CA VAL A 73 -8.92 -6.82 12.82
C VAL A 73 -8.40 -6.23 14.12
N THR A 74 -8.30 -7.05 15.16
CA THR A 74 -7.84 -6.63 16.49
C THR A 74 -6.44 -7.16 16.77
N PHE A 75 -5.50 -6.26 17.04
CA PHE A 75 -4.14 -6.58 17.46
C PHE A 75 -4.01 -6.41 18.97
N SER A 76 -3.45 -7.41 19.65
CA SER A 76 -3.10 -7.31 21.07
C SER A 76 -1.59 -7.18 21.24
N PHE A 77 -1.18 -6.01 21.72
CA PHE A 77 0.17 -5.74 22.18
C PHE A 77 0.22 -5.82 23.71
N GLY A 78 1.36 -6.23 24.27
CA GLY A 78 1.54 -6.72 25.63
C GLY A 78 0.97 -8.13 25.82
N SER A 79 -0.03 -8.23 26.68
CA SER A 79 -0.74 -9.46 27.01
C SER A 79 -1.79 -9.82 25.94
N PRO A 80 -1.98 -11.10 25.59
CA PRO A 80 -3.08 -11.55 24.74
C PRO A 80 -4.36 -11.89 25.53
N TYR A 81 -4.35 -11.74 26.85
CA TYR A 81 -5.49 -12.10 27.69
C TYR A 81 -6.60 -11.06 27.64
N LEU A 82 -7.83 -11.53 27.48
CA LEU A 82 -9.06 -10.73 27.53
C LEU A 82 -10.12 -11.50 28.35
N LYS A 83 -11.12 -10.80 28.90
CA LYS A 83 -12.23 -11.44 29.62
C LYS A 83 -13.06 -12.39 28.74
N THR A 84 -13.23 -12.06 27.47
CA THR A 84 -13.87 -12.89 26.45
C THR A 84 -13.31 -12.50 25.07
N TYR A 85 -13.45 -13.40 24.11
CA TYR A 85 -13.01 -13.24 22.72
C TYR A 85 -14.18 -13.30 21.72
N ASP A 86 -15.41 -13.49 22.18
CA ASP A 86 -16.58 -13.78 21.32
C ASP A 86 -16.91 -12.66 20.33
N MET A 87 -16.46 -11.43 20.64
CA MET A 87 -16.67 -10.25 19.80
C MET A 87 -15.59 -10.05 18.72
N LEU A 88 -14.56 -10.88 18.71
CA LEU A 88 -13.40 -10.69 17.83
C LEU A 88 -13.52 -11.57 16.59
N GLU A 89 -13.71 -10.94 15.44
CA GLU A 89 -13.72 -11.63 14.15
C GLU A 89 -12.32 -12.13 13.76
N THR A 90 -11.32 -11.25 13.88
CA THR A 90 -9.92 -11.55 13.64
C THR A 90 -9.08 -11.02 14.80
N TYR A 91 -8.37 -11.93 15.48
CA TYR A 91 -7.50 -11.58 16.60
C TYR A 91 -6.05 -11.94 16.34
N VAL A 92 -5.16 -10.95 16.46
CA VAL A 92 -3.72 -11.09 16.25
C VAL A 92 -2.99 -10.83 17.57
N CYS A 93 -2.41 -11.89 18.13
CA CYS A 93 -1.55 -11.78 19.32
C CYS A 93 -0.16 -11.29 18.90
N ALA A 94 0.08 -9.98 18.94
CA ALA A 94 1.36 -9.36 18.58
C ALA A 94 2.40 -9.42 19.72
N PHE A 95 1.95 -9.67 20.95
CA PHE A 95 2.78 -9.69 22.15
C PHE A 95 3.58 -8.39 22.31
N GLY A 96 4.91 -8.36 22.19
CA GLY A 96 5.69 -7.14 22.44
C GLY A 96 5.16 -5.89 21.71
N TYR A 97 5.33 -4.71 22.30
CA TYR A 97 4.95 -3.41 21.69
C TYR A 97 6.17 -2.62 21.16
N GLY A 98 7.32 -3.29 21.04
CA GLY A 98 8.52 -2.70 20.43
C GLY A 98 8.38 -2.51 18.91
N ASN A 99 9.28 -1.73 18.33
CA ASN A 99 9.29 -1.42 16.89
C ASN A 99 9.28 -2.68 16.00
N VAL A 100 9.96 -3.75 16.40
CA VAL A 100 9.98 -5.04 15.68
C VAL A 100 8.58 -5.65 15.61
N SER A 101 7.88 -5.74 16.74
CA SER A 101 6.52 -6.30 16.80
C SER A 101 5.51 -5.44 16.06
N VAL A 102 5.58 -4.11 16.19
CA VAL A 102 4.70 -3.19 15.46
C VAL A 102 4.91 -3.33 13.95
N ARG A 103 6.17 -3.44 13.50
CA ARG A 103 6.49 -3.65 12.08
C ARG A 103 6.02 -5.02 11.59
N ALA A 104 6.18 -6.07 12.39
CA ALA A 104 5.68 -7.40 12.07
C ALA A 104 4.15 -7.43 11.98
N ALA A 105 3.44 -6.77 12.91
CA ALA A 105 1.99 -6.63 12.91
C ALA A 105 1.48 -5.89 11.66
N SER A 106 2.12 -4.76 11.30
CA SER A 106 1.83 -4.05 10.04
C SER A 106 2.07 -4.95 8.81
N ASN A 107 3.20 -5.66 8.75
CA ASN A 107 3.49 -6.57 7.65
C ASN A 107 2.47 -7.71 7.55
N ALA A 108 2.00 -8.23 8.68
CA ALA A 108 0.95 -9.24 8.73
C ALA A 108 -0.40 -8.68 8.24
N LEU A 109 -0.82 -7.51 8.75
CA LEU A 109 -2.05 -6.82 8.36
C LEU A 109 -2.12 -6.64 6.84
N TRP A 110 -1.01 -6.20 6.24
CA TRP A 110 -0.93 -5.95 4.80
C TRP A 110 -0.61 -7.19 3.97
N GLY A 111 -0.42 -8.35 4.59
CA GLY A 111 -0.02 -9.58 3.92
C GLY A 111 1.36 -9.48 3.25
N ARG A 112 2.25 -8.60 3.73
CA ARG A 112 3.64 -8.46 3.25
C ARG A 112 4.52 -9.64 3.70
N GLN A 113 4.12 -10.34 4.75
CA GLN A 113 4.86 -11.46 5.34
C GLN A 113 3.95 -12.66 5.63
N ASP A 114 4.53 -13.85 5.65
CA ASP A 114 3.84 -15.07 6.06
C ASP A 114 3.46 -14.93 7.54
N VAL A 115 2.22 -15.29 7.87
CA VAL A 115 1.75 -15.43 9.24
C VAL A 115 1.79 -16.91 9.59
N SER A 116 2.70 -17.30 10.46
CA SER A 116 2.92 -18.69 10.87
C SER A 116 3.04 -18.87 12.39
N GLY A 117 2.73 -17.82 13.16
CA GLY A 117 2.79 -17.87 14.61
C GLY A 117 1.76 -18.83 15.20
N ILE A 118 2.11 -19.41 16.35
CA ILE A 118 1.25 -20.24 17.18
C ILE A 118 1.25 -19.68 18.60
N LEU A 119 0.18 -19.93 19.34
CA LEU A 119 0.03 -19.46 20.72
C LEU A 119 1.03 -20.19 21.64
N PRO A 120 1.86 -19.47 22.41
CA PRO A 120 2.70 -20.07 23.44
C PRO A 120 1.94 -20.29 24.77
N VAL A 121 0.69 -19.84 24.86
CA VAL A 121 -0.16 -19.83 26.05
C VAL A 121 -1.59 -20.28 25.69
N ASP A 122 -2.37 -20.67 26.69
CA ASP A 122 -3.79 -20.99 26.53
C ASP A 122 -4.62 -19.72 26.74
N LEU A 123 -5.44 -19.31 25.76
CA LEU A 123 -6.32 -18.12 25.90
C LEU A 123 -7.69 -18.50 26.44
N ASN A 124 -8.25 -19.60 25.94
CA ASN A 124 -9.50 -20.20 26.41
C ASN A 124 -9.53 -21.69 26.05
N SER A 125 -10.65 -22.37 26.31
CA SER A 125 -10.81 -23.81 26.01
C SER A 125 -10.64 -24.17 24.53
N THR A 126 -10.87 -23.23 23.60
CA THR A 126 -10.81 -23.44 22.14
C THR A 126 -9.47 -23.02 21.52
N MET A 127 -8.80 -22.04 22.12
CA MET A 127 -7.54 -21.45 21.64
C MET A 127 -6.45 -21.75 22.65
N GLN A 128 -5.97 -22.99 22.62
CA GLN A 128 -4.93 -23.51 23.49
C GLN A 128 -3.53 -23.29 22.91
N ARG A 129 -2.50 -23.52 23.72
CA ARG A 129 -1.09 -23.51 23.31
C ARG A 129 -0.90 -24.39 22.07
N GLY A 130 -0.18 -23.86 21.09
CA GLY A 130 0.06 -24.49 19.80
C GLY A 130 -0.97 -24.13 18.72
N PHE A 131 -2.12 -23.54 19.08
CA PHE A 131 -3.10 -23.07 18.12
C PHE A 131 -2.59 -21.84 17.36
N GLY A 132 -2.86 -21.77 16.05
CA GLY A 132 -2.52 -20.61 15.23
C GLY A 132 -3.00 -20.77 13.80
N ILE A 133 -3.44 -19.68 13.20
CA ILE A 133 -3.90 -19.67 11.80
C ILE A 133 -2.71 -19.33 10.90
N LYS A 134 -2.33 -20.26 10.03
CA LYS A 134 -1.29 -20.02 9.03
C LYS A 134 -1.89 -19.29 7.82
N LYS A 135 -1.31 -18.14 7.47
CA LYS A 135 -1.61 -17.42 6.22
C LYS A 135 -0.32 -17.17 5.47
N LYS A 136 -0.29 -17.50 4.19
CA LYS A 136 0.82 -17.09 3.33
C LYS A 136 0.74 -15.60 3.07
N LYS A 137 1.91 -14.96 2.94
CA LYS A 137 1.99 -13.58 2.46
C LYS A 137 1.19 -13.49 1.17
N ARG A 138 0.54 -12.35 0.95
CA ARG A 138 -0.08 -12.04 -0.33
C ARG A 138 1.04 -11.78 -1.32
N ILE A 139 1.59 -12.87 -1.84
CA ILE A 139 2.38 -12.85 -3.05
C ILE A 139 1.38 -12.52 -4.16
N LYS A 140 1.16 -11.23 -4.44
CA LYS A 140 1.04 -10.90 -5.86
C LYS A 140 2.40 -11.25 -6.40
N SER A 141 2.54 -12.47 -6.88
CA SER A 141 3.76 -12.87 -7.52
C SER A 141 4.05 -11.80 -8.54
N TRP A 142 5.23 -11.21 -8.42
CA TRP A 142 5.83 -10.38 -9.45
C TRP A 142 6.25 -11.30 -10.62
N ASP A 143 5.48 -12.37 -10.87
CA ASP A 143 5.60 -13.24 -12.01
C ASP A 143 5.17 -12.39 -13.20
N SER A 144 6.18 -12.09 -14.01
CA SER A 144 6.02 -11.58 -15.36
C SER A 144 4.85 -12.31 -16.00
N VAL A 145 3.82 -11.55 -16.39
CA VAL A 145 2.80 -12.07 -17.31
C VAL A 145 3.56 -12.45 -18.58
N LYS A 146 3.81 -13.75 -18.78
CA LYS A 146 4.71 -14.28 -19.82
C LYS A 146 4.22 -14.05 -21.27
N ASN A 147 3.01 -13.52 -21.46
CA ASN A 147 2.35 -13.44 -22.77
C ASN A 147 2.09 -12.00 -23.25
N ILE A 148 2.95 -11.04 -22.92
CA ILE A 148 2.89 -9.70 -23.53
C ILE A 148 4.18 -9.46 -24.32
N ASP A 149 4.03 -9.26 -25.62
CA ASP A 149 5.13 -8.89 -26.51
C ASP A 149 5.42 -7.38 -26.39
N PHE A 150 6.67 -7.05 -26.09
CA PHE A 150 7.17 -5.68 -25.96
C PHE A 150 8.21 -5.34 -27.04
N THR A 151 8.37 -6.18 -28.07
CA THR A 151 9.43 -6.01 -29.08
C THR A 151 9.42 -4.62 -29.71
N ASN A 152 8.24 -4.11 -30.10
CA ASN A 152 8.11 -2.76 -30.64
C ASN A 152 8.44 -1.64 -29.63
N ALA A 153 8.15 -1.85 -28.35
CA ALA A 153 8.51 -0.87 -27.32
C ALA A 153 10.02 -0.87 -27.06
N PHE A 154 10.66 -2.05 -27.13
CA PHE A 154 12.10 -2.19 -26.98
C PHE A 154 12.84 -1.55 -28.15
N SER A 155 12.35 -1.71 -29.39
CA SER A 155 12.96 -1.05 -30.54
C SER A 155 12.92 0.47 -30.42
N ILE A 156 11.85 1.06 -29.87
CA ILE A 156 11.79 2.50 -29.61
C ILE A 156 12.86 2.93 -28.61
N LEU A 157 13.05 2.17 -27.52
CA LEU A 157 14.07 2.46 -26.52
C LEU A 157 15.48 2.33 -27.10
N ASP A 158 15.74 1.25 -27.84
CA ASP A 158 17.05 1.01 -28.47
C ASP A 158 17.35 2.10 -29.51
N SER A 159 16.35 2.53 -30.29
CA SER A 159 16.49 3.64 -31.24
C SER A 159 16.75 4.97 -30.53
N ALA A 160 16.08 5.27 -29.42
CA ALA A 160 16.29 6.48 -28.65
C ALA A 160 17.68 6.54 -28.01
N ILE A 161 18.18 5.40 -27.53
CA ILE A 161 19.54 5.27 -26.99
C ILE A 161 20.58 5.45 -28.11
N LYS A 162 20.37 4.81 -29.26
CA LYS A 162 21.25 4.97 -30.44
C LYS A 162 21.27 6.40 -30.98
N ALA A 163 20.16 7.11 -30.86
CA ALA A 163 20.04 8.52 -31.24
C ALA A 163 20.53 9.48 -30.12
N GLU A 164 21.14 8.96 -29.06
CA GLU A 164 21.69 9.73 -27.93
C GLU A 164 20.66 10.68 -27.27
N ILE A 165 19.38 10.30 -27.26
CA ILE A 165 18.33 11.03 -26.52
C ILE A 165 18.53 10.84 -25.01
N PHE A 166 18.92 9.63 -24.60
CA PHE A 166 19.35 9.28 -23.25
C PHE A 166 20.30 8.07 -23.30
N PRO A 167 21.27 7.95 -22.36
CA PRO A 167 22.29 6.88 -22.38
C PRO A 167 21.73 5.50 -22.02
N GLY A 168 20.61 5.46 -21.30
CA GLY A 168 19.95 4.24 -20.86
C GLY A 168 18.65 4.49 -20.13
N ALA A 169 17.90 3.43 -19.88
CA ALA A 169 16.59 3.49 -19.23
C ALA A 169 16.29 2.23 -18.43
N GLN A 170 15.58 2.38 -17.32
CA GLN A 170 14.94 1.25 -16.63
C GLN A 170 13.44 1.30 -16.85
N VAL A 171 12.87 0.19 -17.34
CA VAL A 171 11.44 0.08 -17.65
C VAL A 171 10.78 -0.91 -16.71
N VAL A 172 9.68 -0.46 -16.09
CA VAL A 172 8.83 -1.27 -15.23
C VAL A 172 7.38 -1.16 -15.72
N VAL A 173 6.74 -2.30 -15.97
CA VAL A 173 5.33 -2.36 -16.36
C VAL A 173 4.57 -3.15 -15.32
N VAL A 174 3.54 -2.54 -14.72
CA VAL A 174 2.66 -3.19 -13.75
C VAL A 174 1.23 -3.15 -14.28
N LYS A 175 0.59 -4.31 -14.39
CA LYS A 175 -0.80 -4.44 -14.87
C LYS A 175 -1.63 -5.13 -13.80
N ARG A 176 -2.70 -4.47 -13.34
CA ARG A 176 -3.61 -4.97 -12.28
C ARG A 176 -2.85 -5.40 -11.01
N GLY A 177 -1.80 -4.64 -10.67
CA GLY A 177 -0.92 -4.90 -9.53
C GLY A 177 0.00 -6.12 -9.68
N ARG A 178 0.16 -6.67 -10.90
CA ARG A 178 1.15 -7.71 -11.21
C ARG A 178 2.26 -7.11 -12.05
N LEU A 179 3.51 -7.44 -11.75
CA LEU A 179 4.65 -7.06 -12.58
C LEU A 179 4.59 -7.81 -13.89
N VAL A 180 4.71 -7.08 -15.00
CA VAL A 180 4.73 -7.65 -16.34
C VAL A 180 6.14 -7.63 -16.89
N LEU A 181 6.84 -6.50 -16.71
CA LEU A 181 8.20 -6.28 -17.21
C LEU A 181 9.00 -5.51 -16.18
N ARG A 182 10.28 -5.88 -16.03
CA ARG A 182 11.29 -5.12 -15.31
C ARG A 182 12.66 -5.33 -15.95
N LYS A 183 13.10 -4.38 -16.78
CA LYS A 183 14.31 -4.52 -17.61
C LYS A 183 15.07 -3.19 -17.70
N GLY A 184 16.40 -3.26 -17.69
CA GLY A 184 17.30 -2.14 -17.98
C GLY A 184 17.78 -2.17 -19.44
N PHE A 185 18.07 -0.99 -19.99
CA PHE A 185 18.53 -0.74 -21.34
C PHE A 185 19.69 0.26 -21.31
N GLY A 186 20.70 0.08 -22.16
CA GLY A 186 21.84 1.01 -22.26
C GLY A 186 22.69 1.09 -20.99
N HIS A 187 23.32 2.25 -20.80
CA HIS A 187 24.27 2.54 -19.73
C HIS A 187 23.88 3.79 -18.95
N GLN A 188 24.53 4.03 -17.82
CA GLN A 188 24.18 5.16 -16.94
C GLN A 188 24.59 6.52 -17.52
N THR A 189 25.68 6.55 -18.29
CA THR A 189 26.22 7.74 -18.97
C THR A 189 26.69 7.36 -20.38
N TYR A 190 27.11 8.35 -21.18
CA TYR A 190 27.67 8.14 -22.52
C TYR A 190 29.15 7.73 -22.51
N ASP A 191 29.81 7.79 -21.35
CA ASP A 191 31.26 7.57 -21.25
C ASP A 191 31.64 6.13 -21.59
N THR A 192 32.82 5.98 -22.20
CA THR A 192 33.40 4.67 -22.45
C THR A 192 33.62 3.93 -21.12
N GLY A 193 32.99 2.76 -20.98
CA GLY A 193 33.05 1.97 -19.74
C GLY A 193 31.97 2.30 -18.71
N SER A 194 31.00 3.16 -19.04
CA SER A 194 29.86 3.45 -18.17
C SER A 194 29.12 2.17 -17.77
N PRO A 195 28.74 1.98 -16.48
CA PRO A 195 28.04 0.78 -16.05
C PRO A 195 26.67 0.61 -16.73
N PRO A 196 26.22 -0.63 -16.99
CA PRO A 196 24.92 -0.87 -17.58
C PRO A 196 23.79 -0.44 -16.63
N VAL A 197 22.65 -0.04 -17.19
CA VAL A 197 21.44 0.15 -16.40
C VAL A 197 20.90 -1.22 -16.00
N THR A 198 20.75 -1.44 -14.69
CA THR A 198 20.25 -2.69 -14.13
C THR A 198 18.99 -2.46 -13.31
N ASN A 199 18.37 -3.56 -12.88
CA ASN A 199 17.22 -3.47 -11.99
C ASN A 199 17.51 -2.87 -10.61
N LYS A 200 18.79 -2.63 -10.28
CA LYS A 200 19.27 -2.04 -9.03
C LYS A 200 19.84 -0.62 -9.22
N THR A 201 19.87 -0.11 -10.45
CA THR A 201 20.31 1.27 -10.71
C THR A 201 19.35 2.24 -10.04
N ILE A 202 19.90 3.22 -9.31
CA ILE A 202 19.14 4.23 -8.59
C ILE A 202 19.08 5.49 -9.46
N TYR A 203 17.91 6.10 -9.55
CA TYR A 203 17.69 7.35 -10.26
C TYR A 203 17.23 8.43 -9.28
N ASP A 204 17.72 9.64 -9.49
CA ASP A 204 17.19 10.81 -8.81
C ASP A 204 15.81 11.15 -9.35
N ILE A 205 14.93 11.57 -8.44
CA ILE A 205 13.59 12.01 -8.79
C ILE A 205 13.66 13.48 -9.17
N ALA A 206 13.54 13.77 -10.47
CA ALA A 206 13.50 15.13 -11.00
C ALA A 206 12.30 15.36 -11.93
N SER A 207 11.70 16.56 -11.86
CA SER A 207 10.58 17.05 -12.69
C SER A 207 9.51 16.02 -13.09
N LEU A 208 8.87 15.39 -12.11
CA LEU A 208 7.87 14.34 -12.36
C LEU A 208 6.51 14.83 -12.89
N THR A 209 6.19 16.12 -12.79
CA THR A 209 4.85 16.64 -13.12
C THR A 209 4.44 16.32 -14.56
N LYS A 210 5.37 16.38 -15.52
CA LYS A 210 5.07 16.09 -16.93
C LYS A 210 4.67 14.63 -17.12
N VAL A 211 5.45 13.71 -16.54
CA VAL A 211 5.26 12.26 -16.68
C VAL A 211 4.06 11.78 -15.87
N LEU A 212 3.83 12.34 -14.68
CA LEU A 212 2.74 11.91 -13.79
C LEU A 212 1.40 12.58 -14.05
N ALA A 213 1.37 13.76 -14.67
CA ALA A 213 0.13 14.48 -14.94
C ALA A 213 -0.12 14.66 -16.44
N ALA A 214 0.76 15.37 -17.15
CA ALA A 214 0.51 15.73 -18.55
C ALA A 214 0.42 14.48 -19.45
N THR A 215 1.39 13.56 -19.37
CA THR A 215 1.42 12.35 -20.18
C THR A 215 0.16 11.48 -20.03
N PRO A 216 -0.29 11.06 -18.83
CA PRO A 216 -1.49 10.23 -18.70
C PRO A 216 -2.77 10.96 -19.13
N VAL A 217 -2.87 12.28 -18.91
CA VAL A 217 -4.01 13.08 -19.39
C VAL A 217 -4.04 13.07 -20.92
N THR A 218 -2.92 13.36 -21.58
CA THR A 218 -2.79 13.32 -23.04
C THR A 218 -3.14 11.94 -23.59
N MET A 219 -2.59 10.86 -23.01
CA MET A 219 -2.92 9.48 -23.42
C MET A 219 -4.41 9.17 -23.28
N LYS A 220 -5.06 9.64 -22.20
CA LYS A 220 -6.50 9.45 -21.99
C LYS A 220 -7.31 10.22 -23.04
N LEU A 221 -6.93 11.45 -23.36
CA LEU A 221 -7.61 12.26 -24.38
C LEU A 221 -7.47 11.63 -25.78
N ILE A 222 -6.29 11.11 -26.11
CA ILE A 222 -6.06 10.37 -27.36
C ILE A 222 -6.94 9.11 -27.43
N SER A 223 -6.99 8.33 -26.34
CA SER A 223 -7.85 7.13 -26.24
C SER A 223 -9.34 7.47 -26.40
N GLN A 224 -9.77 8.63 -25.90
CA GLN A 224 -11.13 9.15 -26.07
C GLN A 224 -11.38 9.79 -27.44
N LYS A 225 -10.40 9.78 -28.36
CA LYS A 225 -10.43 10.45 -29.67
C LYS A 225 -10.68 11.97 -29.57
N LYS A 226 -10.35 12.58 -28.43
CA LYS A 226 -10.47 14.04 -28.20
C LYS A 226 -9.19 14.80 -28.58
N LEU A 227 -8.11 14.08 -28.83
CA LEU A 227 -6.79 14.60 -29.18
C LEU A 227 -6.14 13.64 -30.16
N SER A 228 -5.42 14.15 -31.16
CA SER A 228 -4.61 13.32 -32.08
C SER A 228 -3.15 13.73 -31.99
N LEU A 229 -2.22 12.78 -32.11
CA LEU A 229 -0.78 13.07 -32.13
C LEU A 229 -0.38 13.91 -33.34
N ASP A 230 -1.09 13.78 -34.46
CA ASP A 230 -0.83 14.52 -35.70
C ASP A 230 -1.58 15.88 -35.73
N GLN A 231 -2.27 16.22 -34.65
CA GLN A 231 -2.95 17.50 -34.53
C GLN A 231 -1.93 18.63 -34.31
N ASN A 232 -2.12 19.75 -35.00
CA ASN A 232 -1.22 20.89 -34.88
C ASN A 232 -1.44 21.65 -33.58
N ILE A 233 -0.36 22.08 -32.91
CA ILE A 233 -0.45 22.85 -31.66
C ILE A 233 -1.18 24.19 -31.86
N GLN A 234 -1.06 24.81 -33.04
CA GLN A 234 -1.68 26.09 -33.36
C GLN A 234 -3.21 26.06 -33.25
N GLN A 235 -3.83 24.89 -33.41
CA GLN A 235 -5.28 24.73 -33.24
C GLN A 235 -5.75 25.00 -31.80
N PHE A 236 -4.86 24.85 -30.82
CA PHE A 236 -5.12 25.16 -29.41
C PHE A 236 -4.53 26.50 -28.99
N TYR A 237 -3.42 26.91 -29.62
CA TYR A 237 -2.72 28.14 -29.34
C TYR A 237 -2.47 28.91 -30.65
N PRO A 238 -3.43 29.70 -31.15
CA PRO A 238 -3.32 30.39 -32.44
C PRO A 238 -2.11 31.32 -32.54
N GLN A 239 -1.62 31.84 -31.40
CA GLN A 239 -0.43 32.67 -31.28
C GLN A 239 0.90 31.89 -31.38
N PHE A 240 0.85 30.57 -31.49
CA PHE A 240 2.04 29.72 -31.62
C PHE A 240 2.58 29.75 -33.06
N THR A 241 3.14 30.90 -33.44
CA THR A 241 3.63 31.17 -34.80
C THR A 241 5.11 31.56 -34.82
N GLY A 242 5.73 31.47 -35.99
CA GLY A 242 7.10 31.85 -36.30
C GLY A 242 8.04 30.65 -36.45
N GLY A 243 8.84 30.68 -37.53
CA GLY A 243 9.85 29.67 -37.82
C GLY A 243 9.24 28.35 -38.27
N TYR A 244 9.45 27.30 -37.48
CA TYR A 244 8.92 25.94 -37.72
C TYR A 244 7.73 25.60 -36.82
N LYS A 245 7.17 26.57 -36.08
CA LYS A 245 6.17 26.30 -35.04
C LYS A 245 4.83 25.84 -35.62
N GLU A 246 4.51 26.33 -36.82
CA GLU A 246 3.30 26.00 -37.56
C GLU A 246 3.30 24.55 -38.06
N SER A 247 4.42 23.84 -38.05
CA SER A 247 4.48 22.42 -38.39
C SER A 247 4.54 21.50 -37.16
N VAL A 248 4.61 22.07 -35.95
CA VAL A 248 4.69 21.28 -34.72
C VAL A 248 3.32 20.66 -34.43
N THR A 249 3.34 19.33 -34.32
CA THR A 249 2.19 18.54 -33.90
C THR A 249 2.34 18.12 -32.44
N ILE A 250 1.37 17.40 -31.90
CA ILE A 250 1.39 16.96 -30.49
C ILE A 250 2.48 15.90 -30.22
N ARG A 251 3.01 15.24 -31.26
CA ARG A 251 4.01 14.17 -31.12
C ARG A 251 5.45 14.66 -30.88
#